data_AF-A0A645I1G6-F1
#
_entry.id   AF-A0A645I1G6-F1
#
_cell.length_a   1.000
_cell.length_b   1.000
_cell.length_c   1.000
_cell.angle_alpha   90.00
_cell.angle_beta   90.00
_cell.angle_gamma   90.00
#
_symmetry.space_group_name_H-M   'P 1'
#
loop_
_entity.id
_entity.type
_entity.pdbx_description
1 polymer ?
#
loop_
_entity_poly.entity_id
_entity_poly.type
_entity_poly.pdbx_seq_one_letter_code
_entity_poly.pdbx_strand_id
1 'polypeptide(L)'
;MFDSKCPHIKGNLYWGEVACEVVDDMKFQAVAMVKHPLDKRCVLELSDDKRTEEERFAILHDFVREVSNRLSLFEIEEQKSIRRRNDIVVGRNAPCPCGSGKKFKNCCLNERYYEHTHLVIHQKEPIKLYLLS
;
A
#
# COMPACT_ATOMS: atom_id res chain seq x y z
N MET A 1 -10.27 -12.80 -10.48
CA MET A 1 -10.32 -14.11 -9.80
C MET A 1 -9.46 -14.01 -8.55
N PHE A 2 -10.06 -14.14 -7.37
CA PHE A 2 -9.31 -14.24 -6.13
C PHE A 2 -8.70 -15.64 -6.08
N ASP A 3 -7.37 -15.72 -6.12
CA ASP A 3 -6.67 -16.99 -5.93
C ASP A 3 -6.96 -17.52 -4.52
N SER A 4 -7.56 -18.70 -4.45
CA SER A 4 -7.93 -19.40 -3.22
C SER A 4 -6.75 -19.98 -2.44
N LYS A 5 -5.52 -19.84 -2.96
CA LYS A 5 -4.29 -20.26 -2.29
C LYS A 5 -3.50 -19.14 -1.62
N CYS A 6 -3.96 -17.90 -1.73
CA CYS A 6 -3.26 -16.79 -1.12
C CYS A 6 -3.35 -16.90 0.42
N PRO A 7 -2.23 -17.02 1.17
CA PRO A 7 -2.22 -17.37 2.60
C PRO A 7 -2.73 -16.25 3.54
N HIS A 8 -3.46 -15.28 3.00
CA HIS A 8 -3.94 -14.13 3.75
C HIS A 8 -5.08 -14.55 4.71
N ILE A 9 -4.84 -14.36 6.00
CA ILE A 9 -5.82 -14.47 7.07
C ILE A 9 -6.74 -13.24 7.02
N LYS A 10 -8.05 -13.50 6.88
CA LYS A 10 -9.10 -12.49 6.84
C LYS A 10 -9.15 -11.70 8.16
N GLY A 11 -9.05 -10.37 8.10
CA GLY A 11 -9.13 -9.47 9.26
C GLY A 11 -7.81 -8.87 9.75
N ASN A 12 -6.67 -9.22 9.14
CA ASN A 12 -5.38 -8.58 9.42
C ASN A 12 -5.02 -7.55 8.35
N LEU A 13 -4.45 -6.41 8.78
CA LEU A 13 -3.90 -5.39 7.89
C LEU A 13 -2.46 -5.81 7.51
N TYR A 14 -2.26 -6.24 6.28
CA TYR A 14 -0.91 -6.50 5.74
C TYR A 14 -0.31 -5.15 5.38
N TRP A 15 0.93 -4.91 5.82
CA TRP A 15 1.61 -3.61 5.91
C TRP A 15 1.96 -2.94 4.56
N GLY A 16 1.07 -3.01 3.57
CA GLY A 16 1.27 -2.36 2.28
C GLY A 16 2.44 -2.90 1.47
N GLU A 17 3.05 -4.01 1.89
CA GLU A 17 4.07 -4.69 1.09
C GLU A 17 3.40 -5.22 -0.17
N VAL A 18 3.94 -4.80 -1.32
CA VAL A 18 3.46 -5.25 -2.62
C VAL A 18 3.60 -6.77 -2.67
N ALA A 19 2.50 -7.47 -2.92
CA ALA A 19 2.55 -8.89 -3.22
C ALA A 19 3.33 -9.06 -4.53
N CYS A 20 4.55 -9.58 -4.43
CA CYS A 20 5.41 -9.85 -5.57
C CYS A 20 5.43 -11.36 -5.81
N GLU A 21 5.17 -11.78 -7.04
CA GLU A 21 5.38 -13.16 -7.48
C GLU A 21 6.73 -13.23 -8.17
N VAL A 22 7.62 -14.11 -7.67
CA VAL A 22 8.94 -14.33 -8.27
C VAL A 22 8.78 -15.42 -9.33
N VAL A 23 9.04 -15.08 -10.60
CA VAL A 23 9.00 -16.01 -11.71
C VAL A 23 10.40 -16.58 -11.93
N ASP A 24 10.60 -17.84 -11.55
CA ASP A 24 11.91 -18.52 -11.63
C ASP A 24 12.28 -18.99 -13.05
N ASP A 25 11.28 -19.22 -13.92
CA ASP A 25 11.49 -19.64 -15.30
C ASP A 25 10.46 -18.97 -16.23
N MET A 26 10.97 -18.27 -17.25
CA MET A 26 10.15 -17.54 -18.22
C MET A 26 10.63 -17.85 -19.64
N LYS A 27 9.72 -18.36 -20.47
CA LYS A 27 10.00 -18.60 -21.88
C LYS A 27 9.52 -17.43 -22.73
N PHE A 28 10.48 -16.71 -23.31
CA PHE A 28 10.19 -15.64 -24.25
C PHE A 28 9.54 -16.20 -25.53
N GLN A 29 8.29 -15.82 -25.83
CA GLN A 29 7.59 -16.33 -27.02
C GLN A 29 7.76 -15.42 -28.25
N ALA A 30 7.51 -14.11 -28.13
CA ALA A 30 7.67 -13.13 -29.21
C ALA A 30 7.61 -11.68 -28.68
N VAL A 31 8.21 -10.73 -29.40
CA VAL A 31 7.94 -9.29 -29.26
C VAL A 31 7.01 -8.86 -30.39
N ALA A 32 5.93 -8.16 -30.09
CA ALA A 32 5.11 -7.46 -31.09
C ALA A 32 5.37 -5.95 -30.98
N MET A 33 5.91 -5.35 -32.04
CA MET A 33 6.05 -3.89 -32.14
C MET A 33 4.79 -3.31 -32.76
N VAL A 34 4.04 -2.52 -32.00
CA VAL A 34 2.80 -1.87 -32.45
C VAL A 34 2.89 -0.36 -32.27
N LYS A 35 2.24 0.41 -33.14
CA LYS A 35 2.21 1.88 -33.05
C LYS A 35 1.51 2.38 -31.78
N HIS A 36 0.56 1.63 -31.25
CA HIS A 36 -0.25 2.01 -30.09
C HIS A 36 -0.41 0.82 -29.12
N PRO A 37 0.57 0.56 -28.25
CA PRO A 37 0.50 -0.55 -27.29
C PRO A 37 -0.56 -0.29 -26.21
N LEU A 38 -1.28 -1.36 -25.84
CA LEU A 38 -2.33 -1.32 -24.81
C LEU A 38 -1.72 -1.10 -23.41
N ASP A 39 -0.63 -1.80 -23.09
CA ASP A 39 0.11 -1.60 -21.85
C ASP A 39 1.39 -0.79 -22.10
N LYS A 40 1.34 0.49 -21.73
CA LYS A 40 2.45 1.43 -21.90
C LYS A 40 3.50 1.33 -20.80
N ARG A 41 3.36 0.40 -19.85
CA ARG A 41 4.27 0.22 -18.70
C ARG A 41 5.42 -0.76 -18.98
N CYS A 42 5.40 -1.46 -20.12
CA CYS A 42 6.53 -2.27 -20.54
C CYS A 42 7.64 -1.37 -21.11
N VAL A 43 8.64 -1.09 -20.29
CA VAL A 43 9.84 -0.34 -20.69
C VAL A 43 10.88 -1.33 -21.21
N LEU A 44 11.19 -1.26 -22.50
CA LEU A 44 12.32 -1.97 -23.09
C LEU A 44 13.63 -1.24 -22.74
N GLU A 45 14.55 -1.95 -22.11
CA GLU A 45 15.92 -1.47 -21.89
C GLU A 45 16.77 -1.87 -23.09
N LEU A 46 17.24 -0.88 -23.86
CA LEU A 46 18.15 -1.11 -24.99
C LEU A 46 19.58 -0.89 -24.52
N SER A 47 20.52 -1.72 -24.99
CA SER A 47 21.94 -1.62 -24.62
C SER A 47 22.58 -0.26 -24.97
N ASP A 48 22.06 0.42 -25.99
CA ASP A 48 22.53 1.73 -26.46
C ASP A 48 21.53 2.86 -26.15
N ASP A 49 20.67 2.67 -25.15
CA ASP A 49 19.69 3.67 -24.78
C ASP A 49 20.34 4.91 -24.15
N LYS A 50 20.26 6.04 -24.85
CA LYS A 50 20.79 7.33 -24.39
C LYS A 50 19.74 8.23 -23.75
N ARG A 51 18.50 7.76 -23.67
CA ARG A 51 17.40 8.49 -23.04
C ARG A 51 17.66 8.64 -21.55
N THR A 52 17.32 9.80 -20.98
CA THR A 52 17.39 9.99 -19.53
C THR A 52 16.35 9.13 -18.82
N GLU A 53 16.48 8.92 -17.51
CA GLU A 53 15.47 8.20 -16.70
C GLU A 53 14.07 8.81 -16.88
N GLU A 54 13.98 10.14 -16.94
CA GLU A 54 12.72 10.86 -17.15
C GLU A 54 12.13 10.57 -18.52
N GLU A 55 12.96 10.44 -19.56
CA GLU A 55 12.51 10.09 -20.92
C GLU A 55 12.11 8.61 -21.04
N ARG A 56 12.81 7.71 -20.35
CA ARG A 56 12.52 6.27 -20.32
C ARG A 56 11.20 5.99 -19.60
N PHE A 57 10.95 6.71 -18.52
CA PHE A 57 9.75 6.58 -17.70
C PHE A 57 8.78 7.75 -17.89
N ALA A 58 8.83 8.47 -19.02
CA ALA A 58 8.04 9.69 -19.23
C ALA A 58 6.55 9.52 -18.89
N ILE A 59 5.94 8.40 -19.30
CA ILE A 59 4.53 8.11 -19.00
C ILE A 59 4.31 7.85 -17.52
N LEU A 60 5.24 7.18 -16.84
CA LEU A 60 5.17 6.93 -15.39
C LEU A 60 5.40 8.23 -14.60
N HIS A 61 6.34 9.06 -15.06
CA HIS A 61 6.65 10.35 -14.46
C HIS A 61 5.47 11.32 -14.64
N ASP A 62 4.92 11.42 -15.85
CA ASP A 62 3.69 12.16 -16.13
C ASP A 62 2.53 11.59 -15.33
N PHE A 63 2.34 10.27 -15.29
CA PHE A 63 1.32 9.64 -14.46
C PHE A 63 1.50 10.05 -13.01
N VAL A 64 2.66 9.84 -12.37
CA VAL A 64 2.89 10.22 -10.96
C VAL A 64 2.64 11.71 -10.72
N ARG A 65 3.03 12.59 -11.66
CA ARG A 65 2.76 14.03 -11.59
C ARG A 65 1.26 14.34 -11.61
N GLU A 66 0.53 13.79 -12.59
CA GLU A 66 -0.92 14.02 -12.77
C GLU A 66 -1.76 13.28 -11.71
N VAL A 67 -1.24 12.17 -11.19
CA VAL A 67 -1.91 11.23 -10.27
C VAL A 67 -1.52 11.49 -8.81
N SER A 68 -0.72 12.54 -8.56
CA SER A 68 -0.25 13.00 -7.25
C SER A 68 -1.36 13.10 -6.19
N ASN A 69 -2.62 13.10 -6.62
CA ASN A 69 -3.77 13.11 -5.74
C ASN A 69 -4.81 12.03 -6.11
N ARG A 70 -4.47 10.73 -6.18
CA ARG A 70 -5.52 9.66 -6.19
C ARG A 70 -6.41 9.70 -4.96
N LEU A 71 -5.85 10.19 -3.86
CA LEU A 71 -6.62 10.49 -2.66
C LEU A 71 -7.42 11.80 -2.79
N SER A 72 -7.36 12.55 -3.90
CA SER A 72 -8.21 13.75 -4.08
C SER A 72 -9.69 13.43 -4.01
N LEU A 73 -10.10 12.20 -4.36
CA LEU A 73 -11.47 11.70 -4.20
C LEU A 73 -11.91 11.65 -2.74
N PHE A 74 -10.96 11.72 -1.81
CA PHE A 74 -11.18 11.61 -0.39
C PHE A 74 -10.62 12.83 0.37
N GLU A 75 -11.32 13.29 1.37
CA GLU A 75 -10.83 14.19 2.40
C GLU A 75 -10.48 13.35 3.61
N ILE A 76 -9.27 13.53 4.15
CA ILE A 76 -8.81 12.78 5.31
C ILE A 76 -8.80 13.74 6.50
N GLU A 77 -9.61 13.42 7.50
CA GLU A 77 -9.70 14.15 8.75
C GLU A 77 -8.98 13.36 9.85
N GLU A 78 -8.03 14.00 10.55
CA GLU A 78 -7.39 13.39 11.72
C GLU A 78 -8.17 13.69 12.99
N GLN A 79 -8.68 12.64 13.64
CA GLN A 79 -9.33 12.74 14.94
C GLN A 79 -8.44 12.16 16.03
N LYS A 80 -7.91 13.03 16.89
CA LYS A 80 -7.07 12.64 18.03
C LYS A 80 -7.91 12.44 19.28
N SER A 81 -7.70 11.32 19.94
CA SER A 81 -8.36 11.01 21.21
C SER A 81 -7.40 10.33 22.18
N ILE A 82 -7.51 10.65 23.47
CA ILE A 82 -6.78 9.91 24.50
C ILE A 82 -7.56 8.63 24.79
N ARG A 83 -6.99 7.48 24.47
CA ARG A 83 -7.63 6.18 24.73
C ARG A 83 -6.95 5.45 25.87
N ARG A 84 -7.77 4.82 26.72
CA ARG A 84 -7.30 3.86 27.72
C ARG A 84 -7.23 2.47 27.09
N ARG A 85 -6.06 1.86 27.19
CA ARG A 85 -5.76 0.51 26.69
C ARG A 85 -6.36 -0.53 27.64
N ASN A 86 -7.61 -0.92 27.38
CA ASN A 86 -8.41 -1.82 28.25
C ASN A 86 -8.36 -3.29 27.79
N ASP A 87 -7.82 -3.52 26.62
CA ASP A 87 -7.88 -4.73 25.79
C ASP A 87 -6.56 -5.51 25.76
N ILE A 88 -5.52 -5.00 26.43
CA ILE A 88 -4.27 -5.74 26.56
C ILE A 88 -4.41 -6.83 27.61
N VAL A 89 -4.50 -8.06 27.11
CA VAL A 89 -4.36 -9.30 27.87
C VAL A 89 -2.94 -9.87 27.71
N VAL A 90 -1.90 -9.03 27.82
CA VAL A 90 -0.51 -9.52 27.80
C VAL A 90 0.07 -9.58 29.22
N GLY A 91 0.76 -10.67 29.54
CA GLY A 91 1.39 -10.85 30.84
C GLY A 91 2.44 -9.76 31.13
N ARG A 92 2.59 -9.35 32.40
CA ARG A 92 3.50 -8.26 32.84
C ARG A 92 4.94 -8.40 32.32
N ASN A 93 5.44 -9.63 32.14
CA ASN A 93 6.81 -9.88 31.68
C ASN A 93 6.94 -10.15 30.16
N ALA A 94 5.84 -10.21 29.42
CA ALA A 94 5.85 -10.42 27.97
C ALA A 94 6.42 -9.18 27.23
N PRO A 95 6.92 -9.33 26.00
CA PRO A 95 7.25 -8.20 25.13
C PRO A 95 6.07 -7.23 24.98
N CYS A 96 6.35 -5.92 25.01
CA CYS A 96 5.31 -4.90 24.92
C CYS A 96 4.72 -4.84 23.50
N PRO A 97 3.38 -4.85 23.33
CA PRO A 97 2.74 -4.83 22.01
C PRO A 97 2.87 -3.50 21.25
N CYS A 98 3.50 -2.47 21.84
CA CYS A 98 3.86 -1.25 21.11
C CYS A 98 5.12 -1.39 20.24
N GLY A 99 5.80 -2.55 20.26
CA GLY A 99 6.99 -2.80 19.45
C GLY A 99 8.31 -2.30 20.05
N SER A 100 8.30 -1.77 21.28
CA SER A 100 9.51 -1.22 21.92
C SER A 100 10.57 -2.25 22.35
N GLY A 101 10.26 -3.55 22.27
CA GLY A 101 11.12 -4.63 22.76
C GLY A 101 11.24 -4.75 24.29
N LYS A 102 10.70 -3.78 25.06
CA LYS A 102 10.70 -3.80 26.53
C LYS A 102 9.63 -4.77 27.07
N LYS A 103 9.81 -5.28 28.29
CA LYS A 103 8.76 -6.01 29.02
C LYS A 103 7.57 -5.08 29.26
N PHE A 104 6.33 -5.57 29.11
CA PHE A 104 5.10 -4.77 29.23
C PHE A 104 5.06 -3.93 30.52
N LYS A 105 5.47 -4.51 31.65
CA LYS A 105 5.52 -3.82 32.95
C LYS A 105 6.45 -2.61 33.03
N ASN A 106 7.46 -2.54 32.17
CA ASN A 106 8.45 -1.45 32.10
C ASN A 106 8.16 -0.51 30.92
N CYS A 107 6.99 -0.62 30.29
CA CYS A 107 6.57 0.17 29.13
C CYS A 107 5.10 0.56 29.32
N CYS A 108 4.20 0.13 28.44
CA CYS A 108 2.80 0.58 28.42
C CYS A 108 1.92 0.12 29.61
N LEU A 109 2.44 -0.62 30.60
CA LEU A 109 1.66 -0.99 31.80
C LEU A 109 1.30 0.23 32.66
N ASN A 110 2.23 1.17 32.80
CA ASN A 110 2.04 2.40 33.59
C ASN A 110 1.47 3.53 32.72
N GLU A 111 1.78 3.53 31.42
CA GLU A 111 1.20 4.43 30.43
C GLU A 111 -0.07 3.81 29.83
N ARG A 112 -1.13 3.74 30.63
CA ARG A 112 -2.42 3.17 30.22
C ARG A 112 -3.16 4.04 29.20
N TYR A 113 -2.74 5.28 29.03
CA TYR A 113 -3.32 6.28 28.15
C TYR A 113 -2.35 6.58 27.02
N TYR A 114 -2.84 6.59 25.79
CA TYR A 114 -2.05 6.97 24.62
C TYR A 114 -2.88 7.87 23.70
N GLU A 115 -2.21 8.76 22.97
CA GLU A 115 -2.83 9.51 21.88
C GLU A 115 -3.13 8.54 20.74
N HIS A 116 -4.40 8.38 20.43
CA HIS A 116 -4.88 7.60 19.30
C HIS A 116 -5.37 8.54 18.22
N THR A 117 -4.70 8.50 17.07
CA THR A 117 -5.14 9.18 15.85
C THR A 117 -6.02 8.22 15.05
N HIS A 118 -7.27 8.62 14.84
CA HIS A 118 -8.20 7.96 13.95
C HIS A 118 -8.31 8.78 12.67
N LEU A 119 -7.95 8.19 11.52
CA LEU A 119 -8.10 8.84 10.22
C LEU A 119 -9.51 8.56 9.69
N VAL A 120 -10.33 9.60 9.61
CA VAL A 120 -11.66 9.52 8.99
C VAL A 120 -11.51 9.89 7.52
N ILE A 121 -11.92 8.97 6.64
CA ILE A 121 -11.83 9.15 5.19
C ILE A 121 -13.23 9.51 4.69
N HIS A 122 -13.41 10.78 4.33
CA HIS A 122 -14.63 11.29 3.72
C HIS A 122 -14.49 11.25 2.21
N GLN A 123 -15.54 10.86 1.50
CA GLN A 123 -15.54 10.92 0.04
C GLN A 123 -15.98 12.32 -0.41
N LYS A 124 -15.17 13.01 -1.22
CA LYS A 124 -15.47 14.38 -1.69
C LYS A 124 -16.60 14.42 -2.69
N GLU A 125 -16.65 13.45 -3.60
CA GLU A 125 -17.67 13.37 -4.65
C GLU A 125 -18.23 11.94 -4.78
N PRO A 126 -19.55 11.78 -4.97
CA PRO A 126 -20.16 10.47 -5.15
C PRO A 126 -19.62 9.77 -6.40
N ILE A 127 -19.11 8.55 -6.23
CA ILE A 127 -18.57 7.71 -7.31
C ILE A 127 -19.76 7.23 -8.16
N LYS A 128 -19.81 7.68 -9.42
CA LYS A 128 -20.71 7.12 -10.43
C LYS A 128 -20.07 5.88 -11.05
N LEU A 129 -20.59 4.71 -10.69
CA LEU A 129 -20.22 3.47 -11.35
C LEU A 129 -21.07 3.32 -12.61
N TYR A 130 -20.42 3.31 -13.77
CA TYR A 130 -21.07 2.93 -15.02
C TYR A 130 -20.87 1.43 -15.23
N LEU A 131 -21.95 0.67 -15.16
CA LEU A 131 -21.93 -0.72 -15.60
C LEU A 131 -21.88 -0.70 -17.13
N LEU A 132 -20.79 -1.22 -17.69
CA LEU A 132 -20.69 -1.48 -19.12
C LEU A 132 -21.62 -2.67 -19.42
N SER A 133 -22.72 -2.37 -20.12
CA SER A 133 -23.66 -3.35 -20.69
C SER A 133 -23.05 -4.12 -21.85
#